data_AF-A0A7Y5S0H2-F1
#
_entry.id   AF-A0A7Y5S0H2-F1
#
_cell.length_a   1.000
_cell.length_b   1.000
_cell.length_c   1.000
_cell.angle_alpha   90.00
_cell.angle_beta   90.00
_cell.angle_gamma   90.00
#
_symmetry.space_group_name_H-M   'P 1'
#
loop_
_entity.id
_entity.type
_entity.pdbx_description
1 polymer ?
#
loop_
_entity_poly.entity_id
_entity_poly.type
_entity_poly.pdbx_seq_one_letter_code
_entity_poly.pdbx_strand_id
1 'polypeptide(L)'
;RRKRGAWRGVVRPLLFTLGVAIAAGAGQFIGLTNPRNDEMIVGLVFLVLGAMLSLFVWLVPIGPYRPLPARPEPSEEAAADRRSGTWFFVGGGAAICVAVMMAVAIDEFVRGPEQDVIIVFTMLPLLAAAVGCFIAGSLAMKRAGRLTPRQKLRLPLQRTFMSPRLSELDDLVQRHFLVLGYRLVSKGRLLWSFERGAWASQFWSSDVRTYKTIVNVAAYDAPEGFRITCYLDVQAGWNTVSQKQISMFAGELDELEALLTRHVVAVEHD
;
A
#
# COMPACT_ATOMS: atom_id res chain seq x y z
N ARG A 1 -4.56 17.67 11.79
CA ARG A 1 -3.93 16.86 12.88
C ARG A 1 -2.79 15.96 12.39
N ARG A 2 -2.82 15.37 11.18
CA ARG A 2 -1.69 14.61 10.55
C ARG A 2 -0.34 15.36 10.44
N LYS A 3 -0.35 16.68 10.20
CA LYS A 3 0.89 17.49 10.05
C LYS A 3 1.78 17.52 11.30
N ARG A 4 1.21 17.42 12.52
CA ARG A 4 1.98 17.52 13.78
C ARG A 4 2.68 16.21 14.17
N GLY A 5 2.15 15.06 13.74
CA GLY A 5 2.79 13.75 13.94
C GLY A 5 3.99 13.56 13.03
N ALA A 6 3.85 13.91 11.75
CA ALA A 6 4.95 13.89 10.77
C ALA A 6 6.10 14.84 11.18
N TRP A 7 5.77 16.01 11.72
CA TRP A 7 6.77 16.93 12.26
C TRP A 7 7.62 16.26 13.35
N ARG A 8 6.99 15.63 14.35
CA ARG A 8 7.71 15.00 15.48
C ARG A 8 8.44 13.72 15.10
N GLY A 9 7.83 12.87 14.28
CA GLY A 9 8.34 11.51 14.02
C GLY A 9 9.32 11.42 12.87
N VAL A 10 9.29 12.34 11.90
CA VAL A 10 10.03 12.19 10.65
C VAL A 10 10.79 13.46 10.28
N VAL A 11 10.13 14.61 10.24
CA VAL A 11 10.76 15.86 9.79
C VAL A 11 11.79 16.36 10.80
N ARG A 12 11.47 16.31 12.09
CA ARG A 12 12.34 16.80 13.16
C ARG A 12 13.65 16.00 13.29
N PRO A 13 13.64 14.66 13.37
CA PRO A 13 14.88 13.88 13.38
C PRO A 13 15.71 14.10 12.12
N LEU A 14 15.06 14.18 10.95
CA LEU A 14 15.73 14.35 9.67
C LEU A 14 16.41 15.72 9.52
N LEU A 15 15.73 16.81 9.91
CA LEU A 15 16.34 18.15 9.93
C LEU A 15 17.49 18.24 10.92
N PHE A 16 17.36 17.58 12.08
CA PHE A 16 18.44 17.52 13.06
C PHE A 16 19.67 16.79 12.51
N THR A 17 19.49 15.58 11.97
CA THR A 17 20.62 14.79 11.43
C THR A 17 21.25 15.47 10.22
N LEU A 18 20.45 16.11 9.36
CA LEU A 18 20.94 16.86 8.21
C LEU A 18 21.77 18.07 8.66
N GLY A 19 21.28 18.84 9.63
CA GLY A 19 22.02 19.99 10.17
C GLY A 19 23.36 19.59 10.80
N VAL A 20 23.37 18.50 11.57
CA VAL A 20 24.60 17.95 12.16
C VAL A 20 25.58 17.48 11.08
N ALA A 21 25.10 16.79 10.05
CA ALA A 21 25.94 16.31 8.95
C ALA A 21 26.58 17.46 8.16
N ILE A 22 25.82 18.52 7.85
CA ILE A 22 26.33 19.71 7.16
C ILE A 22 27.38 20.42 8.03
N ALA A 23 27.10 20.59 9.33
CA ALA A 23 28.03 21.25 10.25
C ALA A 23 29.35 20.47 10.40
N ALA A 24 29.26 19.14 10.55
CA ALA A 24 30.43 18.27 10.68
C ALA A 24 31.27 18.26 9.40
N GLY A 25 30.64 18.12 8.23
CA GLY A 25 31.35 18.14 6.94
C GLY A 25 32.06 19.47 6.68
N ALA A 26 31.40 20.59 6.99
CA ALA A 26 31.97 21.92 6.85
C ALA A 26 33.15 22.16 7.82
N GLY A 27 33.03 21.74 9.09
CA GLY A 27 34.12 21.88 10.06
C GLY A 27 35.34 21.04 9.70
N GLN A 28 35.10 19.85 9.17
CA GLN A 28 36.16 18.96 8.74
C GLN A 28 36.85 19.46 7.46
N PHE A 29 36.11 20.05 6.51
CA PHE A 29 36.69 20.74 5.36
C PHE A 29 37.64 21.86 5.81
N ILE A 30 37.16 22.80 6.64
CA ILE A 30 37.98 23.91 7.14
C ILE A 30 39.25 23.40 7.84
N GLY A 31 39.13 22.36 8.66
CA GLY A 31 40.23 21.83 9.46
C GLY A 31 41.29 21.06 8.65
N LEU A 32 40.91 20.42 7.54
CA LEU A 32 41.81 19.55 6.78
C LEU A 32 42.42 20.22 5.54
N THR A 33 41.68 21.08 4.85
CA THR A 33 42.16 21.67 3.58
C THR A 33 42.89 22.99 3.78
N ASN A 34 42.81 23.57 4.98
CA ASN A 34 43.40 24.88 5.32
C ASN A 34 43.10 25.94 4.23
N PRO A 35 41.80 26.14 3.92
CA PRO A 35 41.36 26.85 2.72
C PRO A 35 41.79 28.32 2.72
N ARG A 36 41.93 28.91 1.53
CA ARG A 36 42.17 30.37 1.38
C ARG A 36 40.98 31.16 1.96
N ASN A 37 41.21 32.43 2.29
CA ASN A 37 40.23 33.28 3.00
C ASN A 37 38.80 33.20 2.43
N ASP A 38 38.65 33.20 1.11
CA ASP A 38 37.33 33.19 0.47
C ASP A 38 36.60 31.84 0.63
N GLU A 39 37.34 30.73 0.56
CA GLU A 39 36.83 29.37 0.76
C GLU A 39 36.58 29.06 2.24
N MET A 40 37.38 29.65 3.14
CA MET A 40 37.19 29.58 4.58
C MET A 40 35.85 30.22 4.99
N ILE A 41 35.50 31.35 4.37
CA ILE A 41 34.21 32.02 4.59
C ILE A 41 33.05 31.09 4.19
N VAL A 42 33.15 30.43 3.03
CA VAL A 42 32.12 29.49 2.56
C VAL A 42 31.96 28.32 3.53
N GLY A 43 33.06 27.69 3.94
CA GLY A 43 33.03 26.60 4.93
C GLY A 43 32.39 27.04 6.25
N LEU A 44 32.76 28.22 6.75
CA LEU A 44 32.26 28.74 8.03
C LEU A 44 30.76 29.06 7.96
N VAL A 45 30.28 29.57 6.82
CA VAL A 45 28.85 29.79 6.56
C VAL A 45 28.07 28.47 6.61
N PHE A 46 28.55 27.40 5.97
CA PHE A 46 27.91 26.09 6.02
C PHE A 46 27.93 25.46 7.41
N LEU A 47 29.03 25.63 8.15
CA LEU A 47 29.13 25.16 9.54
C LEU A 47 28.07 25.84 10.43
N VAL A 48 27.96 27.16 10.34
CA VAL A 48 26.98 27.95 11.11
C VAL A 48 25.55 27.59 10.69
N LEU A 49 25.27 27.47 9.39
CA LEU A 49 23.95 27.07 8.89
C LEU A 49 23.54 25.68 9.37
N GLY A 50 24.44 24.69 9.32
CA GLY A 50 24.17 23.34 9.82
C GLY A 50 23.91 23.31 11.33
N ALA A 51 24.71 24.05 12.10
CA ALA A 51 24.51 24.21 13.54
C ALA A 51 23.17 24.89 13.86
N MET A 52 22.83 25.96 13.14
CA MET A 52 21.55 26.65 13.30
C MET A 52 20.36 25.74 12.95
N LEU A 53 20.44 24.96 11.87
CA LEU A 53 19.38 24.04 11.45
C LEU A 53 19.13 22.95 12.52
N SER A 54 20.21 22.40 13.09
CA SER A 54 20.11 21.38 14.15
C SER A 54 19.57 21.95 15.47
N LEU A 55 19.95 23.17 15.84
CA LEU A 55 19.46 23.85 17.04
C LEU A 55 18.01 24.35 16.89
N PHE A 56 17.63 24.81 15.70
CA PHE A 56 16.28 25.31 15.41
C PHE A 56 15.20 24.26 15.70
N VAL A 57 15.51 22.99 15.46
CA VAL A 57 14.65 21.84 15.80
C VAL A 57 14.29 21.78 17.29
N TRP A 58 15.16 22.27 18.18
CA TRP A 58 14.95 22.28 19.63
C TRP A 58 14.20 23.52 20.13
N LEU A 59 14.25 24.62 19.38
CA LEU A 59 13.64 25.90 19.76
C LEU A 59 12.14 25.99 19.42
N VAL A 60 11.59 25.06 18.62
CA VAL A 60 10.14 25.04 18.31
C VAL A 60 9.37 24.34 19.44
N PRO A 61 8.58 25.07 20.26
CA PRO A 61 7.91 24.51 21.43
C PRO A 61 6.87 23.45 21.03
N ILE A 62 6.88 22.37 21.81
CA ILE A 62 6.02 21.20 21.63
C ILE A 62 4.67 21.51 22.30
N GLY A 63 3.62 21.79 21.52
CA GLY A 63 2.28 21.99 22.08
C GLY A 63 1.80 20.79 22.93
N PRO A 64 0.98 21.03 23.99
CA PRO A 64 0.64 20.04 25.02
C PRO A 64 0.00 18.77 24.45
N TYR A 65 0.34 17.63 25.04
CA TYR A 65 -0.18 16.31 24.66
C TYR A 65 -1.70 16.28 24.86
N ARG A 66 -2.46 16.03 23.79
CA ARG A 66 -3.88 15.71 23.87
C ARG A 66 -4.04 14.21 23.58
N PRO A 67 -4.70 13.43 24.45
CA PRO A 67 -4.93 12.00 24.21
C PRO A 67 -5.71 11.80 22.90
N LEU A 68 -5.36 10.75 22.16
CA LEU A 68 -5.93 10.44 20.84
C LEU A 68 -7.44 10.15 20.95
N PRO A 69 -8.27 10.63 20.01
CA PRO A 69 -9.63 10.09 19.84
C PRO A 69 -9.57 8.63 19.38
N ALA A 70 -10.67 7.90 19.59
CA ALA A 70 -10.83 6.48 19.30
C ALA A 70 -10.35 6.08 17.87
N ARG A 71 -9.73 4.89 17.80
CA ARG A 71 -9.10 4.26 16.63
C ARG A 71 -9.81 4.55 15.29
N PRO A 72 -9.09 5.06 14.26
CA PRO A 72 -9.53 4.96 12.88
C PRO A 72 -9.62 3.49 12.46
N GLU A 73 -10.52 3.17 11.54
CA GLU A 73 -10.60 1.83 10.95
C GLU A 73 -9.25 1.43 10.31
N PRO A 74 -8.87 0.14 10.40
CA PRO A 74 -7.55 -0.36 10.01
C PRO A 74 -7.18 -0.16 8.52
N SER A 75 -8.14 0.22 7.67
CA SER A 75 -7.93 0.43 6.23
C SER A 75 -7.25 1.78 5.91
N GLU A 76 -7.54 2.85 6.65
CA GLU A 76 -7.04 4.19 6.33
C GLU A 76 -5.61 4.45 6.80
N GLU A 77 -5.24 3.93 7.96
CA GLU A 77 -3.88 4.07 8.52
C GLU A 77 -2.87 3.30 7.67
N ALA A 78 -3.19 2.07 7.26
CA ALA A 78 -2.34 1.28 6.39
C ALA A 78 -2.20 1.89 4.98
N ALA A 79 -3.25 2.53 4.45
CA ALA A 79 -3.18 3.25 3.18
C ALA A 79 -2.29 4.50 3.27
N ALA A 80 -2.35 5.24 4.38
CA ALA A 80 -1.50 6.40 4.62
C ALA A 80 -0.02 6.01 4.77
N ASP A 81 0.28 4.95 5.53
CA ASP A 81 1.65 4.43 5.71
C ASP A 81 2.22 3.84 4.41
N ARG A 82 1.38 3.22 3.57
CA ARG A 82 1.80 2.76 2.25
C ARG A 82 2.13 3.92 1.32
N ARG A 83 1.33 4.98 1.34
CA ARG A 83 1.58 6.20 0.54
C ARG A 83 2.88 6.87 0.97
N SER A 84 3.07 7.12 2.27
CA SER A 84 4.31 7.71 2.78
C SER A 84 5.53 6.82 2.49
N GLY A 85 5.41 5.50 2.72
CA GLY A 85 6.46 4.54 2.39
C GLY A 85 6.83 4.52 0.90
N THR A 86 5.85 4.68 0.01
CA THR A 86 6.08 4.76 -1.44
C THR A 86 6.84 6.04 -1.81
N TRP A 87 6.47 7.19 -1.23
CA TRP A 87 7.19 8.45 -1.46
C TRP A 87 8.64 8.40 -0.95
N PHE A 88 8.89 7.82 0.22
CA PHE A 88 10.26 7.64 0.72
C PHE A 88 11.09 6.66 -0.11
N PHE A 89 10.46 5.59 -0.62
CA PHE A 89 11.12 4.63 -1.49
C PHE A 89 11.48 5.24 -2.85
N VAL A 90 10.51 5.88 -3.51
CA VAL A 90 10.71 6.54 -4.81
C VAL A 90 11.66 7.72 -4.68
N GLY A 91 11.49 8.54 -3.64
CA GLY A 91 12.36 9.69 -3.37
C GLY A 91 13.79 9.28 -3.03
N GLY A 92 13.97 8.23 -2.21
CA GLY A 92 15.28 7.66 -1.91
C GLY A 92 15.95 7.07 -3.16
N GLY A 93 15.21 6.33 -3.98
CA GLY A 93 15.71 5.79 -5.25
C GLY A 93 16.11 6.88 -6.24
N ALA A 94 15.28 7.91 -6.40
CA ALA A 94 15.58 9.06 -7.25
C ALA A 94 16.80 9.83 -6.74
N ALA A 95 16.93 10.03 -5.43
CA ALA A 95 18.09 10.68 -4.82
C ALA A 95 19.39 9.88 -5.02
N ILE A 96 19.34 8.54 -4.98
CA ILE A 96 20.48 7.68 -5.34
C ILE A 96 20.87 7.91 -6.81
N CYS A 97 19.91 7.93 -7.74
CA CYS A 97 20.21 8.19 -9.15
C CYS A 97 20.83 9.58 -9.36
N VAL A 98 20.31 10.61 -8.69
CA VAL A 98 20.87 11.97 -8.74
C VAL A 98 22.28 12.02 -8.17
N ALA A 99 22.54 11.35 -7.03
CA ALA A 99 23.86 11.29 -6.43
C ALA A 99 24.88 10.59 -7.36
N VAL A 100 24.48 9.51 -8.03
CA VAL A 100 25.32 8.81 -9.01
C VAL A 100 25.61 9.69 -10.22
N MET A 101 24.60 10.37 -10.78
CA MET A 101 24.78 11.31 -11.90
C MET A 101 25.68 12.48 -11.52
N MET A 102 25.53 13.02 -10.31
CA MET A 102 26.41 14.04 -9.78
C MET A 102 27.84 13.54 -9.60
N ALA A 103 28.05 12.30 -9.14
CA ALA A 103 29.38 11.73 -8.99
C ALA A 103 30.09 11.60 -10.34
N VAL A 104 29.38 11.13 -11.38
CA VAL A 104 29.88 11.07 -12.76
C VAL A 104 30.21 12.46 -13.28
N ALA A 105 29.35 13.46 -13.05
CA ALA A 105 29.61 14.83 -13.46
C ALA A 105 30.84 15.43 -12.75
N ILE A 106 31.00 15.20 -11.44
CA ILE A 106 32.18 15.70 -10.72
C ILE A 106 33.45 15.02 -11.25
N ASP A 107 33.41 13.72 -11.54
CA ASP A 107 34.54 13.00 -12.13
C ASP A 107 34.95 13.55 -13.50
N GLU A 108 33.97 13.97 -14.31
CA GLU A 108 34.24 14.49 -15.65
C GLU A 108 34.72 15.95 -15.64
N PHE A 109 34.19 16.79 -14.75
CA PHE A 109 34.43 18.24 -14.73
C PHE A 109 35.50 18.71 -13.73
N VAL A 110 35.78 17.97 -12.66
CA VAL A 110 36.75 18.34 -11.62
C VAL A 110 37.91 17.37 -11.69
N ARG A 111 39.05 17.82 -12.24
CA ARG A 111 40.28 17.00 -12.31
C ARG A 111 41.34 17.56 -11.38
N GLY A 112 41.82 16.73 -10.46
CA GLY A 112 42.91 17.08 -9.54
C GLY A 112 42.84 16.34 -8.21
N PRO A 113 43.87 16.45 -7.35
CA PRO A 113 43.93 15.76 -6.05
C PRO A 113 42.82 16.17 -5.07
N GLU A 114 42.15 17.30 -5.30
CA GLU A 114 41.01 17.79 -4.50
C GLU A 114 39.69 17.09 -4.84
N GLN A 115 39.62 16.40 -5.98
CA GLN A 115 38.45 15.67 -6.47
C GLN A 115 38.01 14.57 -5.48
N ASP A 116 38.96 13.79 -4.97
CA ASP A 116 38.69 12.70 -4.02
C ASP A 116 38.07 13.23 -2.72
N VAL A 117 38.53 14.40 -2.27
CA VAL A 117 38.03 15.06 -1.07
C VAL A 117 36.59 15.53 -1.31
N ILE A 118 36.33 16.23 -2.41
CA ILE A 118 35.00 16.76 -2.73
C ILE A 118 33.98 15.63 -2.92
N ILE A 119 34.34 14.57 -3.63
CA ILE A 119 33.45 13.41 -3.86
C ILE A 119 33.10 12.75 -2.53
N VAL A 120 34.08 12.47 -1.67
CA VAL A 120 33.82 11.80 -0.39
C VAL A 120 32.94 12.66 0.52
N PHE A 121 33.22 13.96 0.66
CA PHE A 121 32.48 14.81 1.61
C PHE A 121 31.09 15.22 1.14
N THR A 122 30.83 15.28 -0.16
CA THR A 122 29.50 15.63 -0.70
C THR A 122 28.64 14.41 -0.99
N MET A 123 29.21 13.35 -1.58
CA MET A 123 28.44 12.18 -2.00
C MET A 123 28.12 11.24 -0.85
N LEU A 124 29.05 11.05 0.10
CA LEU A 124 28.84 10.10 1.20
C LEU A 124 27.60 10.46 2.05
N PRO A 125 27.41 11.71 2.53
CA PRO A 125 26.20 12.06 3.30
C PRO A 125 24.93 12.02 2.43
N LEU A 126 25.02 12.41 1.15
CA LEU A 126 23.88 12.37 0.22
C LEU A 126 23.43 10.94 -0.03
N LEU A 127 24.36 10.03 -0.34
CA LEU A 127 24.11 8.60 -0.53
C LEU A 127 23.61 7.94 0.75
N ALA A 128 24.21 8.25 1.92
CA ALA A 128 23.75 7.72 3.20
C ALA A 128 22.31 8.14 3.51
N ALA A 129 21.95 9.40 3.27
CA ALA A 129 20.58 9.90 3.44
C ALA A 129 19.61 9.25 2.45
N ALA A 130 20.03 9.08 1.19
CA ALA A 130 19.20 8.48 0.14
C ALA A 130 18.94 6.99 0.39
N VAL A 131 19.97 6.23 0.76
CA VAL A 131 19.87 4.82 1.17
C VAL A 131 19.01 4.70 2.44
N GLY A 132 19.18 5.59 3.41
CA GLY A 132 18.35 5.64 4.61
C GLY A 132 16.87 5.84 4.29
N CYS A 133 16.54 6.78 3.39
CA CYS A 133 15.17 7.00 2.92
C CYS A 133 14.61 5.78 2.18
N PHE A 134 15.42 5.14 1.34
CA PHE A 134 15.03 3.95 0.58
C PHE A 134 14.71 2.77 1.52
N ILE A 135 15.58 2.49 2.50
CA ILE A 135 15.38 1.44 3.49
C ILE A 135 14.16 1.76 4.36
N ALA A 136 14.03 2.99 4.86
CA ALA A 136 12.89 3.41 5.67
C ALA A 136 11.56 3.27 4.90
N GLY A 137 11.53 3.66 3.62
CA GLY A 137 10.40 3.46 2.72
C GLY A 137 10.05 1.98 2.54
N SER A 138 11.05 1.13 2.32
CA SER A 138 10.85 -0.33 2.19
C SER A 138 10.27 -0.98 3.46
N LEU A 139 10.75 -0.55 4.64
CA LEU A 139 10.27 -1.03 5.93
C LEU A 139 8.85 -0.56 6.22
N ALA A 140 8.53 0.69 5.89
CA ALA A 140 7.18 1.24 6.00
C ALA A 140 6.19 0.46 5.11
N MET A 141 6.57 0.14 3.87
CA MET A 141 5.73 -0.67 2.97
C MET A 141 5.55 -2.11 3.49
N LYS A 142 6.61 -2.73 4.02
CA LYS A 142 6.51 -4.07 4.65
C LYS A 142 5.62 -4.06 5.89
N ARG A 143 5.70 -3.01 6.72
CA ARG A 143 4.84 -2.85 7.91
C ARG A 143 3.39 -2.60 7.53
N ALA A 144 3.13 -1.73 6.56
CA ALA A 144 1.79 -1.50 6.03
C ALA A 144 1.15 -2.80 5.50
N GLY A 145 1.94 -3.64 4.81
CA GLY A 145 1.50 -4.96 4.36
C GLY A 145 1.19 -5.96 5.47
N ARG A 146 1.78 -5.81 6.67
CA ARG A 146 1.46 -6.62 7.86
C ARG A 146 0.25 -6.07 8.63
N LEU A 147 0.04 -4.75 8.61
CA LEU A 147 -1.03 -4.05 9.34
C LEU A 147 -2.40 -4.18 8.68
N THR A 148 -2.45 -4.47 7.38
CA THR A 148 -3.64 -5.09 6.79
C THR A 148 -3.51 -6.60 6.96
N PRO A 149 -4.08 -7.22 8.01
CA PRO A 149 -4.32 -8.66 7.96
C PRO A 149 -5.26 -8.85 6.78
N ARG A 150 -4.73 -9.25 5.63
CA ARG A 150 -5.56 -9.78 4.55
C ARG A 150 -6.30 -10.94 5.17
N GLN A 151 -7.60 -10.74 5.41
CA GLN A 151 -8.45 -11.79 5.94
C GLN A 151 -8.26 -12.98 5.03
N LYS A 152 -7.61 -14.02 5.53
CA LYS A 152 -7.27 -15.19 4.71
C LYS A 152 -8.58 -15.85 4.36
N LEU A 153 -9.05 -15.62 3.14
CA LEU A 153 -10.24 -16.25 2.63
C LEU A 153 -9.93 -17.73 2.48
N ARG A 154 -10.78 -18.58 3.06
CA ARG A 154 -10.66 -20.04 2.95
C ARG A 154 -11.77 -20.54 2.03
N LEU A 155 -11.42 -21.54 1.24
CA LEU A 155 -12.42 -22.36 0.57
C LEU A 155 -12.92 -23.42 1.56
N PRO A 156 -14.20 -23.77 1.53
CA PRO A 156 -15.25 -23.16 0.70
C PRO A 156 -15.61 -21.74 1.15
N LEU A 157 -15.91 -20.87 0.19
CA LEU A 157 -16.37 -19.51 0.47
C LEU A 157 -17.86 -19.54 0.84
N GLN A 158 -18.19 -18.98 2.00
CA GLN A 158 -19.57 -18.81 2.45
C GLN A 158 -19.86 -17.32 2.62
N ARG A 159 -20.94 -16.86 2.00
CA ARG A 159 -21.47 -15.50 2.15
C ARG A 159 -22.95 -15.56 2.47
N THR A 160 -23.38 -14.74 3.40
CA THR A 160 -24.79 -14.61 3.80
C THR A 160 -25.14 -13.15 3.84
N PHE A 161 -26.17 -12.75 3.12
CA PHE A 161 -26.64 -11.37 3.10
C PHE A 161 -28.18 -11.33 3.01
N MET A 162 -28.74 -10.16 3.28
CA MET A 162 -30.18 -9.92 3.22
C MET A 162 -30.50 -9.20 1.90
N SER A 163 -31.54 -9.66 1.22
CA SER A 163 -32.12 -9.02 0.05
C SER A 163 -33.61 -8.82 0.31
N PRO A 164 -34.25 -7.73 -0.15
CA PRO A 164 -35.69 -7.61 0.01
C PRO A 164 -36.43 -8.62 -0.86
N ARG A 165 -37.75 -8.66 -0.70
CA ARG A 165 -38.60 -9.58 -1.47
C ARG A 165 -38.69 -9.11 -2.92
N LEU A 166 -37.88 -9.71 -3.78
CA LEU A 166 -37.90 -9.51 -5.22
C LEU A 166 -38.71 -10.64 -5.88
N SER A 167 -39.71 -10.28 -6.70
CA SER A 167 -40.47 -11.24 -7.52
C SER A 167 -39.58 -11.91 -8.58
N GLU A 168 -38.59 -11.18 -9.08
CA GLU A 168 -37.66 -11.60 -10.13
C GLU A 168 -36.34 -12.18 -9.58
N LEU A 169 -36.29 -12.55 -8.29
CA LEU A 169 -35.07 -13.05 -7.65
C LEU A 169 -34.42 -14.20 -8.45
N ASP A 170 -35.25 -15.11 -8.94
CA ASP A 170 -34.84 -16.28 -9.72
C ASP A 170 -34.13 -15.90 -11.02
N ASP A 171 -34.68 -14.96 -11.77
CA ASP A 171 -34.12 -14.51 -13.05
C ASP A 171 -32.84 -13.70 -12.84
N LEU A 172 -32.79 -12.87 -11.79
CA LEU A 172 -31.62 -12.07 -11.46
C LEU A 172 -30.42 -12.93 -11.07
N VAL A 173 -30.64 -13.92 -10.19
CA VAL A 173 -29.58 -14.86 -9.77
C VAL A 173 -29.08 -15.65 -10.97
N GLN A 174 -29.99 -16.21 -11.79
CA GLN A 174 -29.60 -16.96 -12.97
C GLN A 174 -28.83 -16.09 -13.97
N ARG A 175 -29.32 -14.88 -14.29
CA ARG A 175 -28.68 -13.97 -15.24
C ARG A 175 -27.28 -13.57 -14.78
N HIS A 176 -27.10 -13.26 -13.49
CA HIS A 176 -25.79 -12.92 -12.92
C HIS A 176 -24.76 -14.03 -13.17
N PHE A 177 -25.10 -15.27 -12.80
CA PHE A 177 -24.17 -16.39 -12.95
C PHE A 177 -23.97 -16.81 -14.41
N LEU A 178 -24.98 -16.70 -15.27
CA LEU A 178 -24.85 -16.93 -16.71
C LEU A 178 -23.86 -15.94 -17.35
N VAL A 179 -23.92 -14.65 -17.00
CA VAL A 179 -22.97 -13.63 -17.49
C VAL A 179 -21.54 -13.92 -17.04
N LEU A 180 -21.36 -14.47 -15.84
CA LEU A 180 -20.07 -14.91 -15.32
C LEU A 180 -19.59 -16.26 -15.91
N GLY A 181 -20.35 -16.86 -16.83
CA GLY A 181 -20.01 -18.09 -17.55
C GLY A 181 -20.30 -19.37 -16.78
N TYR A 182 -21.14 -19.32 -15.74
CA TYR A 182 -21.62 -20.52 -15.07
C TYR A 182 -22.82 -21.13 -15.80
N ARG A 183 -22.91 -22.46 -15.78
CA ARG A 183 -24.09 -23.22 -16.23
C ARG A 183 -24.97 -23.57 -15.02
N LEU A 184 -26.28 -23.47 -15.17
CA LEU A 184 -27.24 -23.97 -14.18
C LEU A 184 -27.26 -25.51 -14.23
N VAL A 185 -26.96 -26.16 -13.12
CA VAL A 185 -26.96 -27.63 -12.99
C VAL A 185 -28.27 -28.13 -12.39
N SER A 186 -28.74 -27.47 -11.33
CA SER A 186 -30.00 -27.81 -10.70
C SER A 186 -30.69 -26.56 -10.16
N LYS A 187 -32.02 -26.61 -10.15
CA LYS A 187 -32.88 -25.55 -9.66
C LYS A 187 -34.01 -26.15 -8.83
N GLY A 188 -34.05 -25.78 -7.56
CA GLY A 188 -35.18 -25.96 -6.65
C GLY A 188 -35.99 -24.67 -6.53
N ARG A 189 -36.94 -24.63 -5.59
CA ARG A 189 -37.84 -23.46 -5.39
C ARG A 189 -37.09 -22.19 -4.95
N LEU A 190 -36.09 -22.34 -4.11
CA LEU A 190 -35.24 -21.25 -3.58
C LEU A 190 -33.77 -21.71 -3.46
N LEU A 191 -33.38 -22.64 -4.33
CA LEU A 191 -32.04 -23.22 -4.34
C LEU A 191 -31.56 -23.31 -5.78
N TRP A 192 -30.40 -22.75 -6.06
CA TRP A 192 -29.77 -22.80 -7.37
C TRP A 192 -28.38 -23.40 -7.22
N SER A 193 -28.06 -24.36 -8.09
CA SER A 193 -26.72 -24.92 -8.18
C SER A 193 -26.16 -24.63 -9.56
N PHE A 194 -25.01 -23.97 -9.57
CA PHE A 194 -24.29 -23.56 -10.76
C PHE A 194 -22.92 -24.23 -10.80
N GLU A 195 -22.43 -24.52 -12.00
CA GLU A 195 -21.09 -25.05 -12.22
C GLU A 195 -20.38 -24.23 -13.30
N ARG A 196 -19.07 -24.07 -13.18
CA ARG A 196 -18.21 -23.48 -14.22
C ARG A 196 -16.93 -24.29 -14.35
N GLY A 197 -16.37 -24.29 -15.55
CA GLY A 197 -15.06 -24.87 -15.84
C GLY A 197 -15.05 -26.40 -15.90
N ALA A 198 -13.85 -26.95 -15.98
CA ALA A 198 -13.61 -28.39 -16.08
C ALA A 198 -12.53 -28.82 -15.09
N TRP A 199 -12.69 -30.03 -14.53
CA TRP A 199 -11.75 -30.55 -13.53
C TRP A 199 -10.33 -30.65 -14.09
N ALA A 200 -10.20 -31.18 -15.32
CA ALA A 200 -8.91 -31.40 -15.95
C ALA A 200 -8.11 -30.11 -16.20
N SER A 201 -8.76 -28.95 -16.30
CA SER A 201 -8.07 -27.66 -16.54
C SER A 201 -7.02 -27.30 -15.48
N GLN A 202 -7.12 -27.87 -14.28
CA GLN A 202 -6.15 -27.68 -13.21
C GLN A 202 -4.72 -28.11 -13.59
N PHE A 203 -4.56 -29.03 -14.55
CA PHE A 203 -3.24 -29.56 -14.90
C PHE A 203 -2.45 -28.66 -15.85
N TRP A 204 -3.10 -27.77 -16.61
CA TRP A 204 -2.45 -27.00 -17.67
C TRP A 204 -2.81 -25.52 -17.71
N SER A 205 -3.91 -25.11 -17.06
CA SER A 205 -4.35 -23.72 -17.05
C SER A 205 -3.87 -23.01 -15.78
N SER A 206 -3.25 -21.85 -15.93
CA SER A 206 -2.99 -20.95 -14.81
C SER A 206 -4.21 -20.09 -14.45
N ASP A 207 -5.21 -20.03 -15.34
CA ASP A 207 -6.43 -19.28 -15.11
C ASP A 207 -7.40 -20.10 -14.25
N VAL A 208 -7.71 -19.57 -13.06
CA VAL A 208 -8.59 -20.23 -12.10
C VAL A 208 -10.05 -20.21 -12.53
N ARG A 209 -10.45 -19.34 -13.47
CA ARG A 209 -11.81 -19.33 -14.03
C ARG A 209 -12.14 -20.59 -14.82
N THR A 210 -11.13 -21.28 -15.34
CA THR A 210 -11.33 -22.54 -16.07
C THR A 210 -11.49 -23.74 -15.14
N TYR A 211 -11.12 -23.60 -13.86
CA TYR A 211 -11.21 -24.68 -12.87
C TYR A 211 -12.66 -25.05 -12.60
N LYS A 212 -12.88 -26.30 -12.20
CA LYS A 212 -14.20 -26.76 -11.80
C LYS A 212 -14.62 -26.03 -10.51
N THR A 213 -15.56 -25.10 -10.65
CA THR A 213 -16.15 -24.32 -9.56
C THR A 213 -17.63 -24.66 -9.45
N ILE A 214 -18.11 -24.88 -8.23
CA ILE A 214 -19.51 -25.14 -7.93
C ILE A 214 -20.01 -24.03 -7.01
N VAL A 215 -21.13 -23.41 -7.37
CA VAL A 215 -21.78 -22.36 -6.59
C VAL A 215 -23.19 -22.81 -6.25
N ASN A 216 -23.51 -22.85 -4.97
CA ASN A 216 -24.85 -23.09 -4.48
C ASN A 216 -25.39 -21.81 -3.85
N VAL A 217 -26.55 -21.36 -4.30
CA VAL A 217 -27.24 -20.20 -3.77
C VAL A 217 -28.56 -20.68 -3.19
N ALA A 218 -28.81 -20.39 -1.92
CA ALA A 218 -30.06 -20.71 -1.25
C ALA A 218 -30.69 -19.44 -0.72
N ALA A 219 -31.97 -19.22 -0.99
CA ALA A 219 -32.75 -18.15 -0.39
C ALA A 219 -33.69 -18.73 0.68
N TYR A 220 -33.73 -18.07 1.83
CA TYR A 220 -34.65 -18.40 2.92
C TYR A 220 -35.58 -17.23 3.16
N ASP A 221 -36.88 -17.49 3.27
CA ASP A 221 -37.85 -16.45 3.59
C ASP A 221 -37.64 -15.97 5.03
N ALA A 222 -37.52 -14.66 5.21
CA ALA A 222 -37.32 -13.98 6.47
C ALA A 222 -38.29 -12.79 6.57
N PRO A 223 -38.55 -12.24 7.77
CA PRO A 223 -39.53 -11.18 7.95
C PRO A 223 -39.24 -9.92 7.11
N GLU A 224 -37.96 -9.59 6.94
CA GLU A 224 -37.47 -8.39 6.26
C GLU A 224 -37.16 -8.61 4.77
N GLY A 225 -37.27 -9.85 4.26
CA GLY A 225 -36.78 -10.18 2.91
C GLY A 225 -36.39 -11.64 2.74
N PHE A 226 -35.54 -11.89 1.76
CA PHE A 226 -34.84 -13.16 1.61
C PHE A 226 -33.46 -13.09 2.28
N ARG A 227 -33.18 -14.05 3.16
CA ARG A 227 -31.81 -14.34 3.60
C ARG A 227 -31.16 -15.23 2.55
N ILE A 228 -30.19 -14.69 1.83
CA ILE A 228 -29.49 -15.41 0.76
C ILE A 228 -28.17 -15.94 1.30
N THR A 229 -27.94 -17.24 1.14
CA THR A 229 -26.72 -17.95 1.50
C THR A 229 -26.07 -18.49 0.24
N CYS A 230 -24.86 -17.99 -0.04
CA CYS A 230 -24.04 -18.43 -1.15
C CYS A 230 -22.90 -19.30 -0.62
N TYR A 231 -22.72 -20.45 -1.23
CA TYR A 231 -21.63 -21.38 -0.98
C TYR A 231 -20.89 -21.60 -2.29
N LEU A 232 -19.62 -21.21 -2.34
CA LEU A 232 -18.76 -21.37 -3.51
C LEU A 232 -17.58 -22.27 -3.14
N ASP A 233 -17.44 -23.36 -3.88
CA ASP A 233 -16.33 -24.28 -3.74
C ASP A 233 -15.59 -24.46 -5.06
N VAL A 234 -14.26 -24.52 -4.97
CA VAL A 234 -13.39 -24.75 -6.12
C VAL A 234 -12.73 -26.09 -5.92
N GLN A 235 -13.02 -27.03 -6.79
CA GLN A 235 -12.32 -28.30 -6.79
C GLN A 235 -10.92 -28.04 -7.32
N ALA A 236 -9.95 -27.83 -6.43
CA ALA A 236 -8.56 -27.64 -6.76
C ALA A 236 -7.73 -28.70 -6.01
N GLY A 237 -7.70 -29.91 -6.56
CA GLY A 237 -7.05 -31.05 -5.91
C GLY A 237 -5.52 -31.03 -6.03
N TRP A 238 -5.01 -30.46 -7.12
CA TRP A 238 -3.59 -30.47 -7.47
C TRP A 238 -2.90 -29.11 -7.36
N ASN A 239 -3.64 -28.01 -7.56
CA ASN A 239 -3.13 -26.64 -7.47
C ASN A 239 -3.65 -25.94 -6.22
N THR A 240 -2.76 -25.27 -5.49
CA THR A 240 -3.19 -24.39 -4.39
C THR A 240 -3.74 -23.08 -4.96
N VAL A 241 -5.00 -22.78 -4.67
CA VAL A 241 -5.63 -21.52 -5.11
C VAL A 241 -5.05 -20.37 -4.30
N SER A 242 -4.44 -19.40 -4.99
CA SER A 242 -3.84 -18.24 -4.33
C SER A 242 -4.91 -17.34 -3.70
N GLN A 243 -4.56 -16.61 -2.64
CA GLN A 243 -5.48 -15.65 -2.00
C GLN A 243 -6.01 -14.59 -2.98
N LYS A 244 -5.22 -14.20 -3.98
CA LYS A 244 -5.64 -13.27 -5.04
C LYS A 244 -6.78 -13.87 -5.87
N GLN A 245 -6.69 -15.16 -6.21
CA GLN A 245 -7.72 -15.86 -6.97
C GLN A 245 -8.98 -16.08 -6.10
N ILE A 246 -8.82 -16.44 -4.82
CA ILE A 246 -9.96 -16.56 -3.88
C ILE A 246 -10.69 -15.21 -3.74
N SER A 247 -9.96 -14.09 -3.68
CA SER A 247 -10.60 -12.76 -3.63
C SER A 247 -11.37 -12.40 -4.90
N MET A 248 -11.03 -12.96 -6.07
CA MET A 248 -11.82 -12.76 -7.28
C MET A 248 -13.18 -13.44 -7.18
N PHE A 249 -13.23 -14.68 -6.66
CA PHE A 249 -14.49 -15.38 -6.41
C PHE A 249 -15.34 -14.71 -5.34
N ALA A 250 -14.71 -14.15 -4.29
CA ALA A 250 -15.43 -13.33 -3.33
C ALA A 250 -16.08 -12.11 -4.00
N GLY A 251 -15.37 -11.46 -4.94
CA GLY A 251 -15.90 -10.37 -5.75
C GLY A 251 -17.13 -10.77 -6.57
N GLU A 252 -17.16 -11.98 -7.15
CA GLU A 252 -18.33 -12.48 -7.89
C GLU A 252 -19.60 -12.59 -7.00
N LEU A 253 -19.42 -12.91 -5.70
CA LEU A 253 -20.52 -12.96 -4.73
C LEU A 253 -20.90 -11.56 -4.21
N ASP A 254 -19.92 -10.69 -4.00
CA ASP A 254 -20.15 -9.31 -3.57
C ASP A 254 -20.88 -8.52 -4.69
N GLU A 255 -20.63 -8.83 -5.97
CA GLU A 255 -21.38 -8.29 -7.11
C GLU A 255 -22.85 -8.73 -7.12
N LEU A 256 -23.13 -9.99 -6.75
CA LEU A 256 -24.50 -10.48 -6.61
C LEU A 256 -25.25 -9.75 -5.49
N GLU A 257 -24.59 -9.58 -4.33
CA GLU A 257 -25.13 -8.80 -3.22
C GLU A 257 -25.46 -7.38 -3.68
N ALA A 258 -24.51 -6.70 -4.34
CA ALA A 258 -24.72 -5.35 -4.84
C ALA A 258 -25.87 -5.26 -5.86
N LEU A 259 -26.01 -6.25 -6.76
CA LEU A 259 -27.08 -6.30 -7.75
C LEU A 259 -28.46 -6.42 -7.07
N LEU A 260 -28.57 -7.31 -6.08
CA LEU A 260 -29.81 -7.57 -5.36
C LEU A 260 -30.19 -6.43 -4.41
N THR A 261 -29.22 -5.69 -3.87
CA THR A 261 -29.47 -4.50 -3.04
C THR A 261 -29.77 -3.26 -3.88
N ARG A 262 -29.21 -3.11 -5.10
CA ARG A 262 -29.43 -1.93 -5.96
C ARG A 262 -30.78 -1.92 -6.65
N HIS A 263 -31.33 -3.08 -7.01
CA HIS A 263 -32.67 -3.12 -7.64
C HIS A 263 -33.78 -2.53 -6.76
N VAL A 264 -33.55 -2.49 -5.45
CA VAL A 264 -34.45 -1.89 -4.46
C VAL A 264 -34.56 -0.37 -4.64
N VAL A 265 -33.42 0.29 -4.82
CA VAL A 265 -33.35 1.76 -4.92
C VAL A 265 -33.98 2.27 -6.21
N ALA A 266 -33.95 1.46 -7.27
CA ALA A 266 -34.57 1.82 -8.54
C ALA A 266 -36.10 1.74 -8.49
N VAL A 267 -36.66 0.77 -7.76
CA VAL A 267 -38.12 0.57 -7.67
C VAL A 267 -38.80 1.55 -6.70
N GLU A 268 -38.08 2.12 -5.73
CA GLU A 268 -38.64 3.15 -4.84
C GLU A 268 -38.69 4.56 -5.45
N HIS A 269 -38.08 4.78 -6.62
CA HIS A 269 -38.01 6.10 -7.27
C HIS A 269 -38.89 6.25 -8.53
N ASP A 270 -39.59 5.19 -8.92
CA ASP A 270 -40.63 5.19 -9.97
C ASP A 270 -42.02 5.10 -9.35
#